data_AF-A0A348Z6M2-F1
#
_entry.id   AF-A0A348Z6M2-F1
#
_cell.length_a   1.000
_cell.length_b   1.000
_cell.length_c   1.000
_cell.angle_alpha   90.00
_cell.angle_beta   90.00
_cell.angle_gamma   90.00
#
_symmetry.space_group_name_H-M   'P 1'
#
loop_
_entity.id
_entity.type
_entity.pdbx_description
1 polymer ?
#
loop_
_entity_poly.entity_id
_entity_poly.type
_entity_poly.pdbx_seq_one_letter_code
_entity_poly.pdbx_strand_id
1 'polypeptide(L)' 'MNFNNGFDDIYLIEQDVDINELSLQYEEVQKVKWASKEEIFSMIDSGEFIPYYQSLIQLFFDARKKYGAINERECTL' A
#
# COMPACT_ATOMS: atom_id res chain seq x y z
N MET A 1 1.09 -7.44 -11.09
CA MET A 1 1.27 -8.84 -10.64
C MET A 1 0.16 -9.66 -11.26
N ASN A 2 0.47 -10.71 -12.03
CA ASN A 2 -0.56 -11.48 -12.75
C ASN A 2 -0.85 -12.80 -12.04
N PHE A 3 -2.11 -13.22 -12.06
CA PHE A 3 -2.58 -14.52 -11.58
C PHE A 3 -3.69 -15.04 -12.49
N ASN A 4 -4.10 -16.31 -12.31
CA ASN A 4 -4.94 -17.01 -13.29
C ASN A 4 -6.25 -16.29 -13.68
N ASN A 5 -6.79 -15.47 -12.77
CA ASN A 5 -8.09 -14.81 -12.95
C ASN A 5 -8.00 -13.27 -12.90
N GLY A 6 -6.80 -12.69 -12.99
CA GLY A 6 -6.66 -11.25 -12.87
C GLY A 6 -5.23 -10.75 -12.76
N PHE A 7 -5.13 -9.46 -12.49
CA PHE A 7 -3.85 -8.79 -12.28
C PHE A 7 -4.02 -7.63 -11.30
N ASP A 8 -2.96 -7.34 -10.57
CA ASP A 8 -2.85 -6.19 -9.68
C ASP A 8 -1.79 -5.23 -10.21
N ASP A 9 -2.19 -4.02 -10.58
CA ASP A 9 -1.25 -2.92 -10.82
C ASP A 9 -1.14 -2.06 -9.56
N ILE A 10 0.10 -1.81 -9.12
CA ILE A 10 0.39 -1.17 -7.83
C ILE A 10 1.16 0.11 -8.05
N TYR A 11 0.64 1.19 -7.48
CA TYR A 11 1.22 2.53 -7.52
C TYR A 11 1.47 2.99 -6.09
N LEU A 12 2.69 3.45 -5.80
CA LEU A 12 3.03 4.08 -4.53
C LEU A 12 3.07 5.59 -4.72
N ILE A 13 2.09 6.28 -4.16
CA ILE A 13 1.93 7.74 -4.26
C ILE A 13 2.14 8.33 -2.87
N GLU A 14 2.99 9.35 -2.77
CA GLU A 14 3.17 10.12 -1.55
C GLU A 14 2.58 11.52 -1.74
N GLN A 15 1.45 11.75 -1.07
CA GLN A 15 0.74 13.01 -1.11
C GLN A 15 0.05 13.24 0.23
N ASP A 16 0.00 14.49 0.67
CA ASP A 16 -0.86 14.90 1.77
C ASP A 16 -2.29 15.09 1.23
N VAL A 17 -3.22 14.26 1.66
CA VAL A 17 -4.58 14.18 1.13
C VAL A 17 -5.57 14.25 2.28
N ASP A 18 -6.48 15.23 2.25
CA ASP A 18 -7.64 15.22 3.14
C ASP A 18 -8.65 14.20 2.63
N ILE A 19 -8.91 13.18 3.45
CA ILE A 19 -9.84 12.10 3.12
C ILE A 19 -11.28 12.60 2.94
N ASN A 20 -11.61 13.74 3.53
CA ASN A 20 -12.94 14.36 3.43
C ASN A 20 -13.14 15.11 2.11
N GLU A 21 -12.07 15.40 1.38
CA GLU A 21 -12.10 16.09 0.08
C GLU A 21 -12.00 15.11 -1.11
N LEU A 22 -11.92 13.80 -0.84
CA LEU A 22 -11.82 12.77 -1.88
C LEU A 22 -13.12 12.66 -2.70
N SER A 23 -12.99 12.70 -4.02
CA SER A 23 -14.06 12.33 -4.95
C SER A 23 -14.02 10.81 -5.18
N LEU A 24 -14.93 10.08 -4.55
CA LEU A 24 -15.03 8.61 -4.65
C LEU A 24 -15.99 8.16 -5.75
N GLN A 25 -15.73 6.98 -6.30
CA GLN A 25 -16.67 6.24 -7.16
C GLN A 25 -17.52 5.32 -6.29
N TYR A 26 -18.68 5.79 -5.85
CA TYR A 26 -19.49 5.13 -4.83
C TYR A 26 -20.08 3.77 -5.25
N GLU A 27 -20.11 3.47 -6.56
CA GLU A 27 -20.52 2.16 -7.07
C GLU A 27 -19.53 1.05 -6.70
N GLU A 28 -18.25 1.38 -6.58
CA GLU A 28 -17.15 0.43 -6.29
C GLU A 28 -16.50 0.67 -4.92
N VAL A 29 -16.59 1.90 -4.39
CA VAL A 29 -15.95 2.30 -3.14
C VAL A 29 -16.99 2.71 -2.10
N GLN A 30 -17.12 1.90 -1.05
CA GLN A 30 -18.08 2.18 0.02
C GLN A 30 -17.54 3.16 1.08
N LYS A 31 -16.28 3.01 1.48
CA LYS A 31 -15.63 3.79 2.53
C LYS A 31 -14.12 3.83 2.32
N VAL A 32 -13.48 4.84 2.88
CA VAL A 32 -12.04 5.03 2.90
C VAL A 32 -11.58 5.36 4.32
N LYS A 33 -10.38 4.92 4.68
CA LYS A 33 -9.70 5.33 5.92
C LYS A 33 -8.20 5.36 5.68
N TRP A 34 -7.50 6.17 6.47
CA TRP A 34 -6.06 6.00 6.65
C TRP A 34 -5.81 4.81 7.58
N ALA A 35 -4.74 4.06 7.32
CA ALA A 35 -4.32 2.94 8.16
C ALA A 35 -2.80 2.92 8.29
N SER A 36 -2.32 2.57 9.49
CA SER A 36 -0.89 2.31 9.70
C SER A 36 -0.48 0.96 9.09
N LYS A 37 0.82 0.72 8.93
CA LYS A 37 1.34 -0.56 8.45
C LYS A 37 0.90 -1.71 9.37
N GLU A 38 1.01 -1.51 10.68
CA GLU A 38 0.66 -2.50 11.71
C GLU A 38 -0.84 -2.78 11.72
N GLU A 39 -1.67 -1.76 11.46
CA GLU A 39 -3.11 -1.93 11.29
C GLU A 39 -3.45 -2.74 10.03
N ILE A 40 -2.79 -2.46 8.90
CA ILE A 40 -2.97 -3.25 7.66
C ILE A 40 -2.60 -4.71 7.91
N PHE A 41 -1.49 -4.99 8.60
CA PHE A 41 -1.11 -6.36 8.96
C PHE A 41 -2.19 -7.04 9.81
N SER A 42 -2.70 -6.34 10.83
CA SER A 42 -3.77 -6.84 11.69
C SER A 42 -5.06 -7.14 10.90
N MET A 43 -5.39 -6.31 9.91
CA MET A 43 -6.56 -6.51 9.04
C MET A 43 -6.35 -7.66 8.03
N ILE A 44 -5.11 -7.92 7.60
CA ILE A 44 -4.79 -9.12 6.81
C ILE A 44 -5.00 -10.37 7.67
N ASP A 45 -4.50 -10.36 8.91
CA ASP A 45 -4.62 -11.50 9.84
C ASP A 45 -6.07 -11.75 10.26
N SER A 46 -6.91 -10.70 10.38
CA SER A 46 -8.34 -10.84 10.68
C SER A 46 -9.20 -11.17 9.45
N GLY A 47 -8.64 -11.08 8.24
CA GLY A 47 -9.37 -11.31 6.98
C GLY A 47 -10.25 -10.14 6.54
N GLU A 48 -10.08 -8.96 7.12
CA GLU A 48 -10.77 -7.71 6.73
C GLU A 48 -10.10 -7.02 5.53
N PHE A 49 -8.84 -7.34 5.23
CA PHE A 49 -8.09 -6.83 4.09
C PHE A 49 -7.80 -7.93 3.06
N ILE A 50 -7.39 -7.53 1.85
CA ILE A 50 -6.94 -8.47 0.82
C ILE A 50 -5.79 -9.31 1.39
N PRO A 51 -5.82 -10.66 1.25
CA PRO A 51 -4.85 -11.57 1.89
C PRO A 51 -3.49 -11.56 1.18
N TYR A 52 -2.89 -10.38 1.04
CA TYR A 52 -1.53 -10.23 0.57
C TYR A 52 -0.55 -10.76 1.61
N TYR A 53 0.62 -11.22 1.15
CA TYR A 53 1.72 -11.46 2.06
C TYR A 53 2.10 -10.16 2.77
N GLN A 54 2.17 -10.18 4.10
CA GLN A 54 2.60 -8.99 4.87
C GLN A 54 3.98 -8.47 4.41
N SER A 55 4.85 -9.36 3.92
CA SER A 55 6.15 -8.98 3.33
C SER A 55 6.03 -8.09 2.09
N LEU A 56 4.98 -8.24 1.29
CA LEU A 56 4.70 -7.36 0.14
C LEU A 56 4.34 -5.96 0.63
N ILE A 57 3.46 -5.88 1.62
CA ILE A 57 3.09 -4.59 2.22
C ILE A 57 4.32 -3.95 2.88
N GLN A 58 5.13 -4.72 3.61
CA GLN A 58 6.40 -4.25 4.19
C GLN A 58 7.33 -3.66 3.11
N LEU A 59 7.46 -4.33 1.97
CA LEU A 59 8.24 -3.82 0.84
C LEU A 59 7.75 -2.46 0.35
N PHE A 60 6.43 -2.21 0.29
CA PHE A 60 5.89 -0.90 -0.11
C PHE A 60 6.31 0.21 0.84
N PHE A 61 6.32 -0.06 2.15
CA PHE A 61 6.80 0.90 3.14
C PHE A 61 8.32 1.12 3.05
N ASP A 62 9.10 0.07 2.79
CA ASP A 62 10.57 0.16 2.69
C ASP A 62 11.04 0.85 1.41
N ALA A 63 10.29 0.67 0.32
CA ALA A 63 10.54 1.27 -0.99
C ALA A 63 9.98 2.70 -1.10
N ARG A 64 9.19 3.17 -0.13
CA ARG A 64 8.69 4.56 -0.10
C ARG A 64 9.87 5.52 -0.22
N LYS A 65 9.77 6.47 -1.17
CA LYS A 65 10.82 7.46 -1.54
C LYS A 65 12.05 6.90 -2.24
N LYS A 66 12.09 5.61 -2.60
CA LYS A 66 13.23 4.99 -3.28
C LYS A 66 12.86 4.59 -4.69
N TYR A 67 13.83 4.70 -5.60
CA TYR A 67 13.69 4.16 -6.94
C TYR A 67 14.21 2.71 -6.95
N GLY A 68 13.30 1.74 -6.75
CA GLY A 68 13.62 0.32 -6.70
C GLY A 68 13.88 -0.23 -5.29
N ALA A 69 14.45 -1.44 -5.22
CA ALA A 69 14.64 -2.19 -3.97
C ALA A 69 16.06 -2.09 -3.39
N ILE A 70 16.83 -1.07 -3.80
CA ILE A 70 18.20 -0.87 -3.32
C ILE A 70 18.17 0.09 -2.14
N ASN A 71 18.77 -0.33 -1.03
CA ASN A 71 19.02 0.56 0.07
C ASN A 71 20.28 1.38 -0.25
N GLU A 72 20.11 2.60 -0.76
CA GLU A 72 21.20 3.57 -0.87
C GLU A 72 21.71 3.83 0.55
N ARG A 73 22.78 3.13 0.95
CA ARG A 73 23.56 3.56 2.10
C ARG A 73 24.18 4.87 1.67
N GLU A 74 23.92 5.97 2.39
CA GLU A 74 24.74 7.16 2.22
C GLU A 74 26.20 6.71 2.38
N CYS A 75 26.94 6.76 1.28
CA CYS A 75 28.37 6.55 1.30
C CYS A 75 28.93 7.82 1.94
N THR A 76 29.02 7.82 3.28
CA THR A 76 29.69 8.88 4.01
C THR A 76 31.17 8.78 3.64
N LEU A 77 31.60 9.67 2.73
CA LEU A 77 33.02 9.94 2.48
C LEU A 77 33.65 10.65 3.69
#